data_AF-A0A8J2ZJ20-F1
#
_entry.id   AF-A0A8J2ZJ20-F1
#
_cell.length_a   1.000
_cell.length_b   1.000
_cell.length_c   1.000
_cell.angle_alpha   90.00
_cell.angle_beta   90.00
_cell.angle_gamma   90.00
#
_symmetry.space_group_name_H-M   'P 1'
#
loop_
_entity.id
_entity.type
_entity.pdbx_description
1 polymer ?
#
loop_
_entity_poly.entity_id
_entity_poly.type
_entity_poly.pdbx_seq_one_letter_code
_entity_poly.pdbx_strand_id
1 'polypeptide(L)'
;MAYNARVLDNSKGKSNLGLQPWVKISTEAPPTLIIHAKNVQVDDVRQLMAYALTLNEAGVPVDMRLYATGGHAFGMRPTADPITREWPGEVRQWMENIGVLGRSRSDN
;
A
#
# COMPACT_ATOMS: atom_id res chain seq x y z
N MET A 1 -7.16 -9.35 0.70
CA MET A 1 -6.58 -8.25 1.48
C MET A 1 -5.71 -8.85 2.57
N ALA A 2 -4.40 -8.67 2.52
CA ALA A 2 -3.52 -9.03 3.63
C ALA A 2 -3.42 -7.84 4.59
N TYR A 3 -3.64 -8.07 5.88
CA TYR A 3 -3.43 -7.06 6.91
C TYR A 3 -1.93 -6.99 7.21
N ASN A 4 -1.30 -5.89 6.83
CA ASN A 4 0.15 -5.68 6.83
C ASN A 4 0.66 -4.93 8.06
N ALA A 5 -0.17 -4.75 9.08
CA ALA A 5 0.32 -4.24 10.35
C ALA A 5 1.15 -5.33 11.06
N ARG A 6 2.30 -4.94 11.64
CA ARG A 6 3.23 -5.79 12.43
C ARG A 6 4.08 -6.78 11.63
N VAL A 7 4.42 -6.45 10.40
CA VAL A 7 5.32 -7.26 9.55
C VAL A 7 6.79 -6.89 9.68
N LEU A 8 7.13 -5.69 10.20
CA LEU A 8 8.50 -5.21 10.43
C LEU A 8 9.14 -5.88 11.65
N ASP A 9 10.41 -6.22 11.53
CA ASP A 9 11.27 -6.63 12.64
C ASP A 9 11.70 -5.43 13.49
N ASN A 10 10.99 -5.22 14.61
CA ASN A 10 11.27 -4.14 15.55
C ASN A 10 12.50 -4.39 16.45
N SER A 11 13.17 -5.54 16.35
CA SER A 11 14.41 -5.82 17.10
C SER A 11 15.62 -5.07 16.54
N LYS A 12 15.51 -4.53 15.32
CA LYS A 12 16.59 -3.84 14.61
C LYS A 12 16.44 -2.31 14.68
N GLY A 13 17.53 -1.61 14.35
CA GLY A 13 17.54 -0.14 14.31
C GLY A 13 16.44 0.42 13.40
N LYS A 14 15.94 1.63 13.72
CA LYS A 14 14.72 2.20 13.10
C LYS A 14 14.75 2.31 11.56
N SER A 15 15.93 2.33 10.95
CA SER A 15 16.15 2.40 9.50
C SER A 15 16.24 1.02 8.82
N ASN A 16 16.20 -0.07 9.58
CA ASN A 16 16.19 -1.42 9.03
C ASN A 16 14.75 -1.83 8.72
N LEU A 17 14.47 -2.11 7.45
CA LEU A 17 13.15 -2.49 6.95
C LEU A 17 12.97 -4.00 6.76
N GLY A 18 13.70 -4.82 7.52
CA GLY A 18 13.54 -6.27 7.47
C GLY A 18 12.16 -6.71 7.95
N LEU A 19 11.54 -7.65 7.23
CA LEU A 19 10.33 -8.31 7.69
C LEU A 19 10.64 -9.35 8.78
N GLN A 20 9.65 -9.62 9.62
CA GLN A 20 9.68 -10.68 10.60
C GLN A 20 9.96 -12.04 9.91
N PRO A 21 10.73 -12.95 10.52
CA PRO A 21 11.18 -14.19 9.85
C PRO A 21 10.06 -15.09 9.30
N TRP A 22 8.87 -15.03 9.91
CA TRP A 22 7.69 -15.80 9.52
C TRP A 22 6.93 -15.19 8.33
N VAL A 23 7.22 -13.95 7.94
CA VAL A 23 6.61 -13.33 6.76
C VAL A 23 7.39 -13.79 5.53
N LYS A 24 6.75 -14.58 4.68
CA LYS A 24 7.30 -15.06 3.42
C LYS A 24 6.50 -14.47 2.26
N ILE A 25 7.20 -13.80 1.34
CA ILE A 25 6.61 -13.30 0.09
C ILE A 25 6.83 -14.37 -0.98
N SER A 26 5.76 -14.77 -1.66
CA SER A 26 5.86 -15.61 -2.86
C SER A 26 6.19 -14.74 -4.06
N THR A 27 7.05 -15.21 -4.96
CA THR A 27 7.30 -14.58 -6.26
C THR A 27 6.07 -14.64 -7.19
N GLU A 28 5.09 -15.49 -6.88
CA GLU A 28 3.81 -15.60 -7.58
C GLU A 28 2.74 -14.67 -6.98
N ALA A 29 3.08 -13.85 -5.98
CA ALA A 29 2.12 -12.92 -5.43
C ALA A 29 1.60 -11.96 -6.51
N PRO A 30 0.29 -11.61 -6.50
CA PRO A 30 -0.28 -10.74 -7.50
C PRO A 30 0.27 -9.30 -7.37
N PRO A 31 0.16 -8.49 -8.44
CA PRO A 31 0.42 -7.05 -8.36
C PRO A 31 -0.31 -6.45 -7.16
N THR A 32 0.39 -5.64 -6.37
CA THR A 32 -0.12 -5.13 -5.09
C THR A 32 -0.11 -3.62 -5.07
N LEU A 33 -1.23 -3.02 -4.65
CA LEU A 33 -1.35 -1.60 -4.36
C LEU A 33 -1.41 -1.36 -2.85
N ILE A 34 -0.60 -0.44 -2.35
CA ILE A 34 -0.56 -0.02 -0.95
C ILE A 34 -0.88 1.47 -0.88
N ILE A 35 -1.98 1.82 -0.22
CA ILE A 35 -2.36 3.22 0.06
C ILE A 35 -2.40 3.42 1.57
N HIS A 36 -1.71 4.44 2.07
CA HIS A 36 -1.64 4.69 3.51
C HIS A 36 -1.45 6.16 3.89
N ALA A 37 -1.97 6.51 5.06
CA ALA A 37 -1.77 7.80 5.70
C ALA A 37 -0.67 7.70 6.77
N LYS A 38 0.40 8.48 6.61
CA LYS A 38 1.57 8.48 7.52
C LYS A 38 1.21 8.85 8.96
N ASN A 39 0.20 9.70 9.19
CA ASN A 39 -0.14 10.17 10.53
C ASN A 39 -0.87 9.14 11.41
N VAL A 40 -0.94 7.87 10.98
CA VAL A 40 -1.48 6.77 11.78
C VAL A 40 -0.45 6.35 12.82
N GLN A 41 -0.68 6.70 14.10
CA GLN A 41 0.22 6.32 15.20
C GLN A 41 0.21 4.81 15.50
N VAL A 42 -0.88 4.12 15.17
CA VAL A 42 -1.08 2.69 15.48
C VAL A 42 -0.28 1.79 14.54
N ASP A 43 -0.10 2.21 13.29
CA ASP A 43 0.55 1.48 12.22
C ASP A 43 1.67 2.34 11.64
N ASP A 44 2.88 2.15 12.15
CA ASP A 44 4.04 2.88 11.67
C ASP A 44 4.22 2.68 10.15
N VAL A 45 4.36 3.77 9.40
CA VAL A 45 4.58 3.78 7.94
C VAL A 45 5.70 2.83 7.50
N ARG A 46 6.70 2.58 8.38
CA ARG A 46 7.80 1.64 8.14
C ARG A 46 7.33 0.22 7.89
N GLN A 47 6.23 -0.21 8.49
CA GLN A 47 5.64 -1.54 8.28
C GLN A 47 5.30 -1.76 6.81
N LEU A 48 4.67 -0.75 6.20
CA LEU A 48 4.25 -0.78 4.80
C LEU A 48 5.41 -0.61 3.84
N MET A 49 6.36 0.26 4.19
CA MET A 49 7.58 0.43 3.40
C MET A 49 8.40 -0.86 3.36
N ALA A 50 8.51 -1.57 4.49
CA ALA A 50 9.18 -2.88 4.55
C ALA A 50 8.47 -3.90 3.66
N TYR A 51 7.14 -3.98 3.74
CA TYR A 51 6.37 -4.90 2.91
C TYR A 51 6.50 -4.59 1.41
N ALA A 52 6.40 -3.31 1.04
CA ALA A 52 6.58 -2.86 -0.34
C ALA A 52 7.99 -3.18 -0.88
N LEU A 53 9.02 -2.95 -0.05
CA LEU A 53 10.40 -3.25 -0.41
C LEU A 53 10.59 -4.75 -0.66
N THR A 54 10.10 -5.62 0.23
CA THR A 54 10.23 -7.06 0.04
C THR A 54 9.42 -7.60 -1.13
N LEU A 55 8.24 -7.04 -1.42
CA LEU A 55 7.50 -7.35 -2.65
C LEU A 55 8.33 -7.01 -3.90
N ASN A 56 8.91 -5.81 -3.93
CA ASN A 56 9.77 -5.37 -5.02
C ASN A 56 11.02 -6.25 -5.17
N GLU A 57 11.69 -6.61 -4.07
CA GLU A 57 12.84 -7.53 -4.06
C GLU A 57 12.47 -8.93 -4.56
N ALA A 58 11.24 -9.38 -4.33
CA ALA A 58 10.71 -10.64 -4.84
C ALA A 58 10.26 -10.56 -6.32
N GLY A 59 10.40 -9.41 -6.98
CA GLY A 59 9.98 -9.20 -8.37
C GLY A 59 8.46 -9.02 -8.55
N VAL A 60 7.72 -8.84 -7.46
CA VAL A 60 6.27 -8.61 -7.49
C VAL A 60 6.00 -7.14 -7.81
N PRO A 61 5.19 -6.81 -8.84
CA PRO A 61 4.84 -5.43 -9.14
C PRO A 61 4.12 -4.78 -7.95
N VAL A 62 4.63 -3.64 -7.49
CA VAL A 62 4.07 -2.92 -6.34
C VAL A 62 3.88 -1.43 -6.68
N ASP A 63 2.70 -0.90 -6.37
CA ASP A 63 2.39 0.53 -6.38
C ASP A 63 2.16 0.98 -4.93
N MET A 64 2.82 2.05 -4.50
CA MET A 64 2.72 2.55 -3.13
C MET A 64 2.43 4.05 -3.14
N ARG A 65 1.33 4.45 -2.50
CA ARG A 65 0.86 5.83 -2.41
C ARG A 65 0.76 6.24 -0.94
N LEU A 66 1.51 7.27 -0.57
CA LEU A 66 1.60 7.74 0.81
C LEU A 66 1.01 9.14 0.93
N TYR A 67 0.04 9.27 1.83
CA TYR A 67 -0.54 10.55 2.22
C TYR A 67 0.03 11.00 3.55
N ALA A 68 0.23 12.31 3.73
CA ALA A 68 0.70 12.85 5.00
C ALA A 68 -0.34 12.68 6.12
N THR A 69 -1.61 12.87 5.79
CA THR A 69 -2.75 12.79 6.71
C THR A 69 -3.89 11.95 6.14
N GLY A 70 -4.80 11.51 7.01
CA GLY A 70 -5.88 10.61 6.65
C GLY A 70 -6.50 9.83 7.79
N GLY A 71 -5.73 9.61 8.86
CA GLY A 71 -6.17 8.81 10.00
C GLY A 71 -6.24 7.31 9.71
N HIS A 72 -6.47 6.52 10.77
CA HIS A 72 -6.61 5.06 10.64
C HIS A 72 -7.99 4.73 10.08
N ALA A 73 -8.07 3.73 9.20
CA ALA A 73 -9.32 3.26 8.61
C ALA A 73 -10.16 4.39 7.95
N PHE A 74 -9.51 5.24 7.15
CA PHE A 74 -10.11 6.42 6.50
C PHE A 74 -11.39 6.14 5.69
N GLY A 75 -11.58 4.91 5.19
CA GLY A 75 -12.83 4.46 4.58
C GLY A 75 -13.23 5.24 3.31
N MET A 76 -14.52 5.19 2.96
CA MET A 76 -15.07 5.78 1.74
C MET A 76 -15.74 7.15 1.94
N ARG A 77 -15.96 7.58 3.19
CA ARG A 77 -16.66 8.84 3.47
C ARG A 77 -15.70 10.00 3.21
N PRO A 78 -16.02 10.95 2.29
CA PRO A 78 -15.18 12.11 2.05
C PRO A 78 -15.01 12.96 3.31
N THR A 79 -13.78 13.39 3.57
CA THR A 79 -13.40 14.36 4.61
C THR A 79 -12.51 15.45 4.01
N ALA A 80 -11.98 16.34 4.86
CA ALA A 80 -11.00 17.33 4.43
C ALA A 80 -9.69 16.67 3.94
N ASP A 81 -9.33 15.51 4.49
CA ASP A 81 -8.11 14.81 4.15
C ASP A 81 -8.16 14.29 2.70
N PRO A 82 -7.15 14.60 1.85
CA PRO A 82 -7.12 14.21 0.44
C PRO A 82 -7.33 12.72 0.20
N ILE A 83 -6.72 11.87 1.05
CA ILE A 83 -6.80 10.42 0.92
C ILE A 83 -8.24 9.96 0.75
N THR A 84 -9.18 10.43 1.59
CA THR A 84 -10.60 10.01 1.59
C THR A 84 -11.37 10.36 0.31
N ARG A 85 -10.83 11.28 -0.48
CA ARG A 85 -11.43 11.76 -1.73
C ARG A 85 -10.75 11.16 -2.96
N GLU A 86 -9.45 10.90 -2.87
CA GLU A 86 -8.60 10.57 -4.02
C GLU A 86 -8.38 9.06 -4.17
N TRP A 87 -8.22 8.33 -3.05
CA TRP A 87 -7.85 6.90 -3.08
C TRP A 87 -8.77 6.01 -3.94
N PRO A 88 -10.10 6.23 -4.04
CA PRO A 88 -10.94 5.37 -4.88
C PRO A 88 -10.62 5.53 -6.38
N GLY A 89 -10.31 6.76 -6.82
CA GLY A 89 -9.89 7.05 -8.19
C GLY A 89 -8.51 6.47 -8.50
N GLU A 90 -7.62 6.52 -7.51
CA GLU A 90 -6.29 5.92 -7.58
C GLU A 90 -6.33 4.40 -7.75
N VAL A 91 -7.21 3.72 -7.00
CA VAL A 91 -7.43 2.28 -7.15
C VAL A 91 -7.95 1.94 -8.55
N ARG A 92 -8.92 2.72 -9.07
CA ARG A 92 -9.42 2.54 -10.44
C ARG A 92 -8.28 2.65 -11.45
N GLN A 93 -7.51 3.73 -11.38
CA GLN A 93 -6.38 3.95 -12.29
C GLN A 93 -5.37 2.80 -12.20
N TRP A 94 -5.05 2.35 -11.00
CA TRP A 94 -4.16 1.20 -10.81
C TRP A 94 -4.73 -0.07 -11.46
N MET A 95 -6.01 -0.37 -11.25
CA MET A 95 -6.65 -1.54 -11.86
C MET A 95 -6.69 -1.45 -13.41
N GLU A 96 -6.85 -0.26 -13.98
CA GLU A 96 -6.73 -0.04 -15.43
C GLU A 96 -5.30 -0.27 -15.91
N ASN A 97 -4.29 0.20 -15.17
CA ASN A 97 -2.87 0.03 -15.49
C ASN A 97 -2.44 -1.43 -15.52
N ILE A 98 -2.94 -2.25 -14.58
CA ILE A 98 -2.66 -3.70 -14.55
C ILE A 98 -3.59 -4.52 -15.46
N GLY A 99 -4.47 -3.87 -16.22
CA GLY A 99 -5.37 -4.51 -17.18
C GLY A 99 -6.52 -5.30 -16.56
N VAL A 100 -6.80 -5.12 -15.27
CA VAL A 100 -7.96 -5.72 -14.59
C VAL A 100 -9.25 -5.02 -15.01
N LEU A 101 -9.21 -3.70 -15.12
CA LEU A 101 -10.28 -2.93 -15.75
C LEU A 101 -9.91 -2.66 -17.21
N GLY A 102 -10.87 -2.83 -18.12
CA GLY A 102 -10.71 -2.32 -19.47
C GLY A 102 -10.49 -0.82 -19.41
N ARG A 103 -9.54 -0.30 -20.21
CA ARG A 103 -9.40 1.16 -20.36
C ARG A 103 -10.75 1.71 -20.80
N SER A 104 -11.29 2.66 -20.04
CA SER A 104 -12.46 3.40 -20.47
C SER A 104 -12.17 3.97 -21.86
N ARG A 105 -12.93 3.53 -22.86
CA ARG A 105 -13.02 4.26 -24.13
C ARG A 105 -13.67 5.60 -23.82
N SER A 106 -12.88 6.62 -23.52
CA SER A 106 -13.28 7.97 -23.83
C SER A 106 -13.08 8.13 -25.34
N ASP A 107 -14.04 7.65 -26.12
CA ASP A 107 -14.15 8.01 -27.53
C ASP A 107 -14.64 9.45 -27.61
N ASN A 108 -13.83 10.29 -28.27
CA ASN A 108 -14.09 11.61 -28.87
C ASN A 108 -14.53 12.78 -27.96
#